data_AF-A0A4Y9FNN2-F1
#
_entry.id   AF-A0A4Y9FNN2-F1
#
_cell.length_a   1.000
_cell.length_b   1.000
_cell.length_c   1.000
_cell.angle_alpha   90.00
_cell.angle_beta   90.00
_cell.angle_gamma   90.00
#
_symmetry.space_group_name_H-M   'P 1'
#
loop_
_entity.id
_entity.type
_entity.pdbx_description
1 polymer ?
#
loop_
_entity_poly.entity_id
_entity_poly.type
_entity_poly.pdbx_seq_one_letter_code
_entity_poly.pdbx_strand_id
1 'polypeptide(L)'
;MSTPPTVRPRNAAPTCAMWAATTPAGPSRRMRTWVPVGSMRVGAFTLRPYWGGSVPAVVNPLSGADRAWCGGRMTQTVEPATSTASRIPALPGLDATWRLARDGYLFGTRGFRDVDADAFRTRLLGRAVVVARGAEAAHVFGTPDAFSRTGAIPRSVMHLLQDEGSVQQLEGPRHEARKRLMLDLAQEERGGLVVAFREAWPQVAAEHAHRPVPVRQVASLALTRAALAWVGIRTEPADERALCEDFDAMVSRAAAIGPLNWAARLRRRRTEAWAREVVRDLRRQGDRATVAGRLAHHTEDGRLLDESVAAIELLNLLRPTVAVARFIAFAVHALHRHPDWASQIRGGEPAATRWTADEIRRFSPFFPMIGGIATRPIELHGARLAQGQWVMLDLYGTDHSAELWERPDVFNPGRFATASPMTVVAQGVGDPLAAHRCPGEQATADLLVATLELLTQGPEYAVPEQDLRISLRRLPAEPEDRMLVVFGG
;
A
#
# COMPACT_ATOMS: atom_id res chain seq x y z
N MET A 1 -9.29 -60.20 -19.72
CA MET A 1 -10.70 -60.50 -19.40
C MET A 1 -11.13 -59.52 -18.33
N SER A 2 -12.17 -58.71 -18.39
CA SER A 2 -13.00 -58.16 -19.47
C SER A 2 -13.57 -56.86 -18.85
N THR A 3 -13.64 -55.80 -19.64
CA THR A 3 -14.38 -54.55 -19.36
C THR A 3 -15.89 -54.75 -19.61
N PRO A 4 -16.76 -53.73 -19.48
CA PRO A 4 -17.41 -53.18 -18.29
C PRO A 4 -18.97 -53.31 -18.39
N PRO A 5 -19.79 -52.51 -17.68
CA PRO A 5 -20.46 -51.45 -18.45
C PRO A 5 -20.74 -50.12 -17.71
N THR A 6 -20.86 -49.09 -18.54
CA THR A 6 -21.37 -47.73 -18.39
C THR A 6 -22.90 -47.66 -18.47
N VAL A 7 -23.57 -46.79 -17.69
CA VAL A 7 -24.81 -46.06 -18.08
C VAL A 7 -24.93 -44.71 -17.33
N ARG A 8 -25.08 -43.60 -18.06
CA ARG A 8 -25.71 -42.30 -17.69
C ARG A 8 -27.06 -42.20 -18.45
N PRO A 9 -27.84 -41.09 -18.39
CA PRO A 9 -28.51 -40.39 -17.28
C PRO A 9 -30.05 -40.34 -17.52
N ARG A 10 -30.85 -39.77 -16.61
CA ARG A 10 -32.23 -39.35 -16.93
C ARG A 10 -32.57 -37.96 -16.37
N ASN A 11 -33.00 -37.09 -17.29
CA ASN A 11 -33.71 -35.83 -17.07
C ASN A 11 -35.11 -36.09 -16.48
N ALA A 12 -35.56 -35.21 -15.59
CA ALA A 12 -36.98 -34.82 -15.47
C ALA A 12 -37.14 -33.58 -14.57
N ALA A 13 -37.37 -32.42 -15.20
CA ALA A 13 -38.39 -31.46 -14.76
C ALA A 13 -39.66 -31.82 -15.58
N PRO A 14 -40.92 -31.55 -15.16
CA PRO A 14 -41.39 -30.26 -14.62
C PRO A 14 -42.42 -30.38 -13.48
N THR A 15 -42.73 -29.29 -12.77
CA THR A 15 -44.12 -28.81 -12.59
C THR A 15 -44.20 -27.50 -11.81
N CYS A 16 -45.10 -26.68 -12.32
CA CYS A 16 -45.53 -25.38 -11.85
C CYS A 16 -46.55 -25.55 -10.71
N ALA A 17 -46.48 -24.73 -9.67
CA ALA A 17 -47.58 -24.53 -8.73
C ALA A 17 -47.61 -23.07 -8.26
N MET A 18 -48.54 -22.33 -8.84
CA MET A 18 -49.08 -21.07 -8.33
C MET A 18 -49.66 -21.27 -6.93
N TRP A 19 -49.32 -20.42 -5.97
CA TRP A 19 -50.25 -20.02 -4.90
C TRP A 19 -50.16 -18.51 -4.68
N ALA A 20 -51.32 -17.88 -4.81
CA ALA A 20 -51.55 -16.46 -4.63
C ALA A 20 -51.87 -16.13 -3.16
N ALA A 21 -51.53 -14.89 -2.80
CA ALA A 21 -52.20 -13.97 -1.87
C ALA A 21 -52.59 -14.47 -0.46
N THR A 22 -52.03 -13.80 0.55
CA THR A 22 -52.84 -12.99 1.50
C THR A 22 -51.95 -12.03 2.30
N THR A 23 -52.25 -10.74 2.18
CA THR A 23 -51.88 -9.66 3.11
C THR A 23 -52.59 -9.83 4.46
N PRO A 24 -52.06 -9.23 5.53
CA PRO A 24 -52.85 -8.17 6.15
C PRO A 24 -52.02 -6.93 6.53
N ALA A 25 -52.76 -5.83 6.68
CA ALA A 25 -52.32 -4.46 6.75
C ALA A 25 -52.02 -3.95 8.17
N GLY A 26 -51.01 -3.08 8.27
CA GLY A 26 -50.93 -1.90 9.15
C GLY A 26 -50.58 -2.11 10.64
N PRO A 27 -50.18 -1.04 11.38
CA PRO A 27 -50.29 0.38 11.03
C PRO A 27 -48.99 1.21 11.04
N SER A 28 -49.12 2.32 10.34
CA SER A 28 -48.24 3.48 10.16
C SER A 28 -47.61 4.09 11.41
N ARG A 29 -46.33 4.50 11.31
CA ARG A 29 -45.77 5.64 12.06
C ARG A 29 -44.99 6.60 11.16
N ARG A 30 -45.67 7.71 10.84
CA ARG A 30 -45.22 9.10 10.65
C ARG A 30 -43.82 9.33 10.03
N MET A 31 -43.87 9.73 8.76
CA MET A 31 -42.91 10.60 8.09
C MET A 31 -42.52 11.81 8.94
N ARG A 32 -41.22 12.08 9.03
CA ARG A 32 -40.71 13.45 9.18
C ARG A 32 -40.11 13.87 7.85
N THR A 33 -40.79 14.84 7.25
CA THR A 33 -40.39 15.68 6.13
C THR A 33 -38.97 16.23 6.31
N TRP A 34 -38.11 16.03 5.30
CA TRP A 34 -36.95 16.87 5.06
C TRP A 34 -37.16 17.64 3.75
N VAL A 35 -37.00 18.95 3.87
CA VAL A 35 -37.12 19.97 2.82
C VAL A 35 -35.94 19.84 1.85
N PRO A 36 -36.15 19.80 0.52
CA PRO A 36 -35.06 19.92 -0.44
C PRO A 36 -34.72 21.40 -0.66
N VAL A 37 -33.48 21.79 -0.36
CA VAL A 37 -32.94 23.09 -0.76
C VAL A 37 -32.32 22.98 -2.15
N GLY A 38 -32.93 23.69 -3.09
CA GLY A 38 -32.21 24.49 -4.08
C GLY A 38 -31.47 23.77 -5.20
N SER A 39 -32.19 23.51 -6.28
CA SER A 39 -31.64 23.38 -7.64
C SER A 39 -30.90 24.65 -8.08
N MET A 40 -29.67 24.53 -8.57
CA MET A 40 -29.03 25.55 -9.40
C MET A 40 -28.65 24.91 -10.74
N ARG A 41 -29.37 25.32 -11.79
CA ARG A 41 -29.07 25.05 -13.21
C ARG A 41 -28.24 26.21 -13.75
N VAL A 42 -27.05 25.94 -14.27
CA VAL A 42 -26.35 26.67 -15.34
C VAL A 42 -25.33 25.64 -15.90
N GLY A 43 -25.11 25.39 -17.19
CA GLY A 43 -25.61 25.86 -18.46
C GLY A 43 -24.93 24.96 -19.52
N ALA A 44 -25.67 24.60 -20.56
CA ALA A 44 -25.21 23.70 -21.62
C ALA A 44 -24.09 24.34 -22.44
N PHE A 45 -23.01 23.60 -22.68
CA PHE A 45 -22.06 23.88 -23.77
C PHE A 45 -22.16 22.77 -24.81
N THR A 46 -22.54 23.19 -26.02
CA THR A 46 -22.68 22.40 -27.23
C THR A 46 -21.31 21.94 -27.76
N LEU A 47 -21.16 20.62 -27.94
CA LEU A 47 -20.09 20.00 -28.71
C LEU A 47 -20.39 20.07 -30.21
N ARG A 48 -19.40 20.47 -31.01
CA ARG A 48 -19.36 20.27 -32.46
C ARG A 48 -18.19 19.34 -32.81
N PRO A 49 -18.36 18.32 -33.66
CA PRO A 49 -17.30 17.40 -34.04
C PRO A 49 -16.53 17.93 -35.27
N TYR A 50 -15.23 17.68 -35.34
CA TYR A 50 -14.44 17.81 -36.56
C TYR A 50 -13.72 16.48 -36.84
N TRP A 51 -14.00 15.94 -38.03
CA TRP A 51 -13.33 14.79 -38.63
C TRP A 51 -12.30 15.26 -39.66
N GLY A 52 -11.19 14.53 -39.75
CA GLY A 52 -10.54 14.17 -41.03
C GLY A 52 -9.48 15.12 -41.60
N GLY A 53 -8.29 14.59 -41.87
CA GLY A 53 -7.30 15.23 -42.75
C GLY A 53 -5.91 14.59 -42.66
N SER A 54 -5.60 13.73 -43.62
CA SER A 54 -4.40 12.90 -43.79
C SER A 54 -3.23 13.64 -44.47
N VAL A 55 -1.97 13.42 -43.99
CA VAL A 55 -0.70 13.02 -44.72
C VAL A 55 -0.16 13.99 -45.84
N PRO A 56 1.15 14.09 -46.23
CA PRO A 56 2.34 13.28 -45.95
C PRO A 56 3.65 13.99 -45.52
N ALA A 57 4.62 13.12 -45.21
CA ALA A 57 6.05 13.30 -45.03
C ALA A 57 6.80 13.96 -46.22
N VAL A 58 7.93 14.61 -45.90
CA VAL A 58 9.04 14.86 -46.83
C VAL A 58 10.35 14.51 -46.13
N VAL A 59 11.19 13.80 -46.89
CA VAL A 59 12.50 13.24 -46.57
C VAL A 59 13.60 14.26 -46.90
N ASN A 60 14.63 14.35 -46.02
CA ASN A 60 16.09 14.66 -46.16
C ASN A 60 16.65 15.34 -47.44
N PRO A 61 17.83 16.05 -47.45
CA PRO A 61 19.07 15.60 -46.79
C PRO A 61 20.09 16.67 -46.32
N LEU A 62 21.18 16.12 -45.75
CA LEU A 62 22.45 16.69 -45.28
C LEU A 62 23.27 17.48 -46.31
N SER A 63 24.03 18.47 -45.82
CA SER A 63 25.38 18.95 -46.22
C SER A 63 25.48 20.43 -45.81
N GLY A 64 26.56 21.03 -45.33
CA GLY A 64 27.97 20.73 -45.13
C GLY A 64 28.66 22.09 -44.85
N ALA A 65 29.94 22.06 -44.49
CA ALA A 65 30.90 23.19 -44.45
C ALA A 65 31.00 24.06 -43.18
N ASP A 66 32.05 23.74 -42.42
CA ASP A 66 33.05 24.62 -41.82
C ASP A 66 32.94 26.14 -42.05
N ARG A 67 32.90 26.89 -40.94
CA ARG A 67 33.62 28.17 -40.83
C ARG A 67 34.20 28.35 -39.43
N ALA A 68 35.52 28.48 -39.40
CA ALA A 68 36.30 28.95 -38.26
C ALA A 68 35.87 30.36 -37.83
N TRP A 69 35.87 30.62 -36.52
CA TRP A 69 35.86 31.97 -35.96
C TRP A 69 36.86 32.07 -34.81
N CYS A 70 37.79 33.01 -34.95
CA CYS A 70 38.82 33.38 -33.99
C CYS A 70 38.24 34.11 -32.77
N GLY A 71 38.82 33.81 -31.60
CA GLY A 71 39.29 34.80 -30.62
C GLY A 71 38.31 35.87 -30.11
N GLY A 72 37.70 35.59 -28.96
CA GLY A 72 37.10 36.61 -28.10
C GLY A 72 37.16 36.18 -26.64
N ARG A 73 38.20 36.60 -25.92
CA ARG A 73 38.24 36.52 -24.45
C ARG A 73 37.18 37.48 -23.89
N MET A 74 36.02 36.94 -23.52
CA MET A 74 35.12 37.58 -22.56
C MET A 74 35.36 36.93 -21.20
N THR A 75 36.05 37.64 -20.33
CA THR A 75 36.00 37.41 -18.90
C THR A 75 34.59 37.70 -18.43
N GLN A 76 33.72 36.69 -18.43
CA GLN A 76 32.51 36.72 -17.62
C GLN A 76 32.95 36.62 -16.16
N THR A 77 32.87 37.75 -15.47
CA THR A 77 32.74 37.80 -14.02
C THR A 77 31.58 36.90 -13.62
N VAL A 78 31.89 35.72 -13.09
CA VAL A 78 30.93 34.84 -12.44
C VAL A 78 30.46 35.54 -11.19
N GLU A 79 29.26 36.13 -11.25
CA GLU A 79 28.53 36.52 -10.05
C GLU A 79 28.37 35.29 -9.15
N PRO A 80 28.56 35.41 -7.82
CA PRO A 80 28.42 34.28 -6.93
C PRO A 80 26.98 33.79 -6.99
N ALA A 81 26.82 32.51 -7.34
CA ALA A 81 25.54 31.82 -7.39
C ALA A 81 24.78 32.03 -6.07
N THR A 82 23.79 32.92 -6.10
CA THR A 82 22.78 33.00 -5.06
C THR A 82 22.05 31.66 -5.06
N SER A 83 22.22 30.92 -3.96
CA SER A 83 21.62 29.62 -3.67
C SER A 83 20.19 29.50 -4.21
N THR A 84 20.00 28.63 -5.20
CA THR A 84 18.73 28.28 -5.85
C THR A 84 17.73 27.53 -4.95
N ALA A 85 18.00 27.46 -3.64
CA ALA A 85 17.08 26.94 -2.64
C ALA A 85 15.89 27.88 -2.33
N SER A 86 15.80 29.07 -2.96
CA SER A 86 14.75 30.07 -2.66
C SER A 86 13.40 29.84 -3.34
N ARG A 87 13.25 28.86 -4.25
CA ARG A 87 12.00 28.63 -4.99
C ARG A 87 10.95 27.79 -4.25
N ILE A 88 11.36 26.89 -3.37
CA ILE A 88 10.38 26.11 -2.57
C ILE A 88 9.88 26.99 -1.41
N PRO A 89 8.57 27.23 -1.27
CA PRO A 89 8.04 28.04 -0.19
C PRO A 89 8.30 27.40 1.17
N ALA A 90 8.44 28.23 2.21
CA ALA A 90 8.63 27.76 3.58
C ALA A 90 7.27 27.67 4.29
N LEU A 91 7.00 26.54 4.94
CA LEU A 91 5.84 26.41 5.80
C LEU A 91 6.06 27.26 7.07
N PRO A 92 5.12 28.13 7.47
CA PRO A 92 5.28 28.98 8.64
C PRO A 92 5.52 28.18 9.94
N GLY A 93 6.42 28.68 10.79
CA GLY A 93 6.76 28.12 12.09
C GLY A 93 8.23 27.71 12.23
N LEU A 94 8.71 27.57 13.47
CA LEU A 94 10.09 27.17 13.74
C LEU A 94 10.31 25.66 13.50
N ASP A 95 9.35 24.83 13.91
CA ASP A 95 9.40 23.38 13.73
C ASP A 95 7.97 22.83 13.62
N ALA A 96 7.72 22.02 12.59
CA ALA A 96 6.41 21.49 12.25
C ALA A 96 6.15 20.08 12.79
N THR A 97 7.01 19.55 13.66
CA THR A 97 6.82 18.23 14.29
C THR A 97 5.46 18.12 14.98
N TRP A 98 5.05 19.16 15.70
CA TRP A 98 3.74 19.18 16.34
C TRP A 98 2.59 19.15 15.32
N ARG A 99 2.75 19.84 14.18
CA ARG A 99 1.76 19.81 13.09
C ARG A 99 1.66 18.40 12.50
N LEU A 100 2.80 17.73 12.28
CA LEU A 100 2.84 16.34 11.82
C LEU A 100 2.13 15.40 12.80
N ALA A 101 2.44 15.50 14.09
CA ALA A 101 1.81 14.68 15.13
C ALA A 101 0.29 14.92 15.25
N ARG A 102 -0.16 16.16 15.08
CA ARG A 102 -1.58 16.54 15.15
C ARG A 102 -2.36 16.13 13.90
N ASP A 103 -1.76 16.26 12.72
CA ASP A 103 -2.46 16.17 11.44
C ASP A 103 -2.33 14.80 10.77
N GLY A 104 -1.35 13.97 11.16
CA GLY A 104 -1.16 12.63 10.63
C GLY A 104 -0.98 12.62 9.12
N TYR A 105 -1.83 11.88 8.40
CA TYR A 105 -1.85 11.84 6.93
C TYR A 105 -2.19 13.20 6.29
N LEU A 106 -2.85 14.11 7.02
CA LEU A 106 -3.19 15.45 6.50
C LEU A 106 -2.05 16.46 6.62
N PHE A 107 -0.91 16.08 7.20
CA PHE A 107 0.21 17.01 7.41
C PHE A 107 0.70 17.63 6.10
N GLY A 108 1.07 16.82 5.11
CA GLY A 108 1.53 17.31 3.82
C GLY A 108 0.40 18.00 3.08
N THR A 109 -0.76 17.36 2.93
CA THR A 109 -1.97 17.93 2.29
C THR A 109 -2.30 19.35 2.76
N ARG A 110 -2.31 19.61 4.08
CA ARG A 110 -2.55 20.94 4.62
C ARG A 110 -1.37 21.88 4.37
N GLY A 111 -0.14 21.39 4.49
CA GLY A 111 1.06 22.15 4.18
C GLY A 111 1.08 22.66 2.74
N PHE A 112 0.83 21.79 1.77
CA PHE A 112 0.76 22.14 0.34
C PHE A 112 -0.28 23.21 0.05
N ARG A 113 -1.46 23.09 0.67
CA ARG A 113 -2.53 24.10 0.56
C ARG A 113 -2.14 25.44 1.22
N ASP A 114 -1.49 25.40 2.37
CA ASP A 114 -1.11 26.63 3.09
C ASP A 114 -0.04 27.44 2.33
N VAL A 115 0.79 26.79 1.52
CA VAL A 115 1.83 27.45 0.71
C VAL A 115 1.47 27.60 -0.77
N ASP A 116 0.31 27.05 -1.18
CA ASP A 116 -0.14 26.96 -2.58
C ASP A 116 0.91 26.36 -3.54
N ALA A 117 1.50 25.23 -3.15
CA ALA A 117 2.53 24.52 -3.92
C ALA A 117 2.61 23.03 -3.57
N ASP A 118 3.15 22.20 -4.47
CA ASP A 118 3.32 20.75 -4.26
C ASP A 118 4.61 20.36 -3.51
N ALA A 119 5.39 21.35 -3.07
CA ALA A 119 6.47 21.16 -2.11
C ALA A 119 6.61 22.34 -1.15
N PHE A 120 7.07 22.06 0.07
CA PHE A 120 7.42 23.08 1.05
C PHE A 120 8.65 22.71 1.89
N ARG A 121 9.33 23.73 2.39
CA ARG A 121 10.44 23.61 3.37
C ARG A 121 9.91 23.76 4.79
N THR A 122 10.38 22.94 5.71
CA THR A 122 10.11 23.09 7.15
C THR A 122 11.22 22.46 8.00
N ARG A 123 11.00 22.35 9.32
CA ARG A 123 11.81 21.51 10.20
C ARG A 123 10.95 20.43 10.84
N LEU A 124 11.50 19.23 10.94
CA LEU A 124 10.94 18.12 11.72
C LEU A 124 12.04 17.58 12.63
N LEU A 125 11.71 17.38 13.91
CA LEU A 125 12.63 16.95 14.96
C LEU A 125 13.90 17.83 15.01
N GLY A 126 13.74 19.13 14.79
CA GLY A 126 14.83 20.09 14.77
C GLY A 126 15.68 20.06 13.51
N ARG A 127 15.40 19.22 12.51
CA ARG A 127 16.17 19.10 11.27
C ARG A 127 15.41 19.68 10.08
N ALA A 128 16.08 20.46 9.24
CA ALA A 128 15.50 21.00 8.00
C ALA A 128 15.12 19.87 7.03
N VAL A 129 13.94 19.98 6.43
CA VAL A 129 13.38 18.98 5.51
C VAL A 129 12.57 19.66 4.41
N VAL A 130 12.59 19.06 3.22
CA VAL A 130 11.65 19.37 2.13
C VAL A 130 10.58 18.28 2.10
N VAL A 131 9.31 18.66 2.09
CA VAL A 131 8.18 17.74 1.93
C VAL A 131 7.57 18.01 0.55
N ALA A 132 7.35 16.96 -0.24
CA ALA A 132 6.82 17.06 -1.60
C ALA A 132 5.78 15.98 -1.90
N ARG A 133 4.93 16.20 -2.90
CA ARG A 133 3.96 15.23 -3.44
C ARG A 133 3.91 15.28 -4.96
N GLY A 134 3.11 14.41 -5.56
CA GLY A 134 2.78 14.47 -6.99
C GLY A 134 3.72 13.67 -7.86
N ALA A 135 3.49 13.74 -9.17
CA ALA A 135 4.14 12.86 -10.15
C ALA A 135 5.65 13.07 -10.19
N GLU A 136 6.08 14.33 -10.20
CA GLU A 136 7.48 14.72 -10.23
C GLU A 136 8.23 14.21 -8.99
N ALA A 137 7.69 14.46 -7.79
CA ALA A 137 8.30 14.00 -6.55
C ALA A 137 8.38 12.47 -6.48
N ALA A 138 7.32 11.76 -6.90
CA ALA A 138 7.31 10.31 -6.97
C ALA A 138 8.38 9.76 -7.93
N HIS A 139 8.53 10.37 -9.11
CA HIS A 139 9.56 10.01 -10.08
C HIS A 139 10.97 10.22 -9.55
N VAL A 140 11.23 11.37 -8.93
CA VAL A 140 12.53 11.71 -8.33
C VAL A 140 12.89 10.74 -7.21
N PHE A 141 11.94 10.39 -6.33
CA PHE A 141 12.15 9.39 -5.27
C PHE A 141 12.31 7.96 -5.80
N GLY A 142 11.72 7.67 -6.96
CA GLY A 142 11.84 6.39 -7.64
C GLY A 142 13.12 6.24 -8.46
N THR A 143 13.90 7.31 -8.61
CA THR A 143 15.17 7.28 -9.34
C THR A 143 16.22 6.50 -8.53
N PRO A 144 16.85 5.46 -9.11
CA PRO A 144 17.89 4.69 -8.43
C PRO A 144 19.02 5.58 -7.90
N ASP A 145 19.49 5.26 -6.70
CA ASP A 145 20.58 5.93 -6.00
C ASP A 145 20.43 7.45 -5.77
N ALA A 146 19.27 8.06 -6.06
CA ALA A 146 19.04 9.49 -5.82
C ALA A 146 18.94 9.82 -4.32
N PHE A 147 18.52 8.86 -3.51
CA PHE A 147 18.32 9.02 -2.07
C PHE A 147 18.92 7.89 -1.27
N SER A 148 19.71 8.26 -0.27
CA SER A 148 20.13 7.37 0.81
C SER A 148 19.00 7.18 1.82
N ARG A 149 18.91 5.99 2.40
CA ARG A 149 17.96 5.64 3.48
C ARG A 149 18.54 5.86 4.87
N THR A 150 19.86 6.00 4.96
CA THR A 150 20.57 6.22 6.23
C THR A 150 20.16 7.55 6.84
N GLY A 151 19.57 7.50 8.04
CA GLY A 151 19.10 8.70 8.75
C GLY A 151 17.91 9.40 8.10
N ALA A 152 17.18 8.72 7.20
CA ALA A 152 16.03 9.28 6.51
C ALA A 152 14.71 9.20 7.32
N ILE A 153 14.66 8.33 8.33
CA ILE A 153 13.53 8.18 9.26
C ILE A 153 14.02 8.11 10.71
N PRO A 154 13.18 8.44 11.71
CA PRO A 154 13.55 8.32 13.12
C PRO A 154 13.94 6.89 13.51
N ARG A 155 14.98 6.74 14.35
CA ARG A 155 15.47 5.42 14.80
C ARG A 155 14.39 4.56 15.48
N SER A 156 13.44 5.18 16.19
CA SER A 156 12.32 4.47 16.82
C SER A 156 11.39 3.78 15.81
N VAL A 157 11.16 4.42 14.66
CA VAL A 157 10.36 3.88 13.56
C VAL A 157 11.14 2.80 12.83
N MET A 158 12.42 3.07 12.52
CA MET A 158 13.32 2.13 11.85
C MET A 158 13.42 0.80 12.61
N HIS A 159 13.69 0.85 13.93
CA HIS A 159 13.77 -0.35 14.79
C HIS A 159 12.44 -1.09 14.97
N LEU A 160 11.29 -0.58 14.51
CA LEU A 160 10.02 -1.32 14.56
C LEU A 160 9.58 -1.84 13.19
N LEU A 161 9.94 -1.16 12.11
CA LEU A 161 9.45 -1.48 10.77
C LEU A 161 10.48 -2.05 9.80
N GLN A 162 11.78 -1.87 10.04
CA GLN A 162 12.81 -2.22 9.06
C GLN A 162 13.99 -2.96 9.70
N ASP A 163 14.47 -2.50 10.86
CA ASP A 163 15.72 -2.89 11.49
C ASP A 163 17.01 -2.65 10.71
N GLU A 164 18.11 -2.73 11.45
CA GLU A 164 19.47 -2.67 10.95
C GLU A 164 19.82 -3.90 10.08
N GLY A 165 20.54 -3.66 8.98
CA GLY A 165 21.00 -4.74 8.07
C GLY A 165 19.92 -5.35 7.16
N SER A 166 18.68 -4.87 7.25
CA SER A 166 17.59 -5.26 6.36
C SER A 166 17.73 -4.67 4.95
N VAL A 167 17.05 -5.27 3.98
CA VAL A 167 16.99 -4.79 2.59
C VAL A 167 16.58 -3.32 2.48
N GLN A 168 15.77 -2.80 3.42
CA GLN A 168 15.34 -1.41 3.43
C GLN A 168 16.44 -0.42 3.84
N GLN A 169 17.52 -0.90 4.46
CA GLN A 169 18.69 -0.10 4.88
C GLN A 169 19.90 -0.27 3.95
N LEU A 170 19.87 -1.25 3.04
CA LEU A 170 20.93 -1.45 2.06
C LEU A 170 20.83 -0.44 0.91
N GLU A 171 21.96 -0.17 0.26
CA GLU A 171 22.05 0.68 -0.94
C GLU A 171 22.96 0.02 -1.99
N GLY A 172 22.86 0.47 -3.25
CA GLY A 172 23.71 0.02 -4.36
C GLY A 172 23.62 -1.50 -4.64
N PRO A 173 24.72 -2.15 -5.05
CA PRO A 173 24.71 -3.56 -5.48
C PRO A 173 24.24 -4.54 -4.40
N ARG A 174 24.53 -4.25 -3.12
CA ARG A 174 24.07 -5.10 -2.00
C ARG A 174 22.56 -5.01 -1.81
N HIS A 175 21.99 -3.81 -1.98
CA HIS A 175 20.53 -3.65 -2.00
C HIS A 175 19.94 -4.47 -3.14
N GLU A 176 20.43 -4.31 -4.36
CA GLU A 176 19.87 -5.00 -5.53
C GLU A 176 19.91 -6.53 -5.37
N ALA A 177 21.04 -7.07 -4.88
CA ALA A 177 21.19 -8.50 -4.63
C ALA A 177 20.17 -9.03 -3.60
N ARG A 178 20.05 -8.37 -2.43
CA ARG A 178 19.05 -8.75 -1.42
C ARG A 178 17.63 -8.51 -1.91
N LYS A 179 17.40 -7.44 -2.67
CA LYS A 179 16.10 -7.08 -3.21
C LYS A 179 15.58 -8.11 -4.18
N ARG A 180 16.46 -8.65 -5.04
CA ARG A 180 16.15 -9.77 -5.93
C ARG A 180 15.63 -10.96 -5.16
N LEU A 181 16.33 -11.41 -4.11
CA LEU A 181 15.83 -12.46 -3.22
C LEU A 181 14.42 -12.14 -2.69
N MET A 182 14.21 -10.94 -2.17
CA MET A 182 12.92 -10.57 -1.59
C MET A 182 11.80 -10.50 -2.64
N LEU A 183 12.11 -10.13 -3.89
CA LEU A 183 11.16 -10.17 -5.01
C LEU A 183 10.86 -11.61 -5.42
N ASP A 184 11.88 -12.47 -5.57
CA ASP A 184 11.70 -13.88 -5.90
C ASP A 184 10.79 -14.55 -4.86
N LEU A 185 11.07 -14.34 -3.57
CA LEU A 185 10.28 -14.91 -2.49
C LEU A 185 8.87 -14.29 -2.43
N ALA A 186 8.72 -12.97 -2.48
CA ALA A 186 7.42 -12.31 -2.23
C ALA A 186 6.52 -12.17 -3.47
N GLN A 187 7.09 -12.16 -4.67
CA GLN A 187 6.35 -12.01 -5.92
C GLN A 187 6.16 -13.34 -6.62
N GLU A 188 7.20 -14.15 -6.82
CA GLU A 188 7.06 -15.39 -7.60
C GLU A 188 6.24 -16.45 -6.85
N GLU A 189 6.37 -16.51 -5.52
CA GLU A 189 5.64 -17.46 -4.67
C GLU A 189 4.30 -16.93 -4.15
N ARG A 190 3.84 -15.75 -4.59
CA ARG A 190 2.64 -15.10 -4.02
C ARG A 190 1.36 -15.91 -4.21
N GLY A 191 1.31 -16.78 -5.22
CA GLY A 191 0.18 -17.69 -5.44
C GLY A 191 -0.04 -18.62 -4.25
N GLY A 192 1.04 -19.14 -3.65
CA GLY A 192 0.97 -19.99 -2.46
C GLY A 192 0.40 -19.25 -1.24
N LEU A 193 0.76 -17.96 -1.09
CA LEU A 193 0.21 -17.11 -0.03
C LEU A 193 -1.30 -16.89 -0.19
N VAL A 194 -1.76 -16.62 -1.41
CA VAL A 194 -3.20 -16.43 -1.69
C VAL A 194 -3.99 -17.71 -1.44
N VAL A 195 -3.46 -18.87 -1.83
CA VAL A 195 -4.08 -20.18 -1.54
C VAL A 195 -4.19 -20.39 -0.03
N ALA A 196 -3.09 -20.24 0.71
CA ALA A 196 -3.08 -20.39 2.16
C ALA A 196 -4.05 -19.41 2.86
N PHE A 197 -4.19 -18.19 2.33
CA PHE A 197 -5.15 -17.20 2.85
C PHE A 197 -6.60 -17.61 2.61
N ARG A 198 -6.94 -18.14 1.43
CA ARG A 198 -8.29 -18.63 1.13
C ARG A 198 -8.68 -19.83 1.99
N GLU A 199 -7.71 -20.65 2.39
CA GLU A 199 -7.92 -21.76 3.33
C GLU A 199 -8.10 -21.27 4.76
N ALA A 200 -7.27 -20.34 5.22
CA ALA A 200 -7.28 -19.85 6.60
C ALA A 200 -8.47 -18.93 6.91
N TRP A 201 -8.87 -18.05 5.98
CA TRP A 201 -9.94 -17.06 6.19
C TRP A 201 -11.26 -17.65 6.70
N PRO A 202 -11.90 -18.63 6.03
CA PRO A 202 -13.19 -19.16 6.46
C PRO A 202 -13.11 -19.84 7.84
N GLN A 203 -11.97 -20.50 8.15
CA GLN A 203 -11.76 -21.13 9.45
C GLN A 203 -11.73 -20.08 10.57
N VAL A 204 -10.97 -19.00 10.39
CA VAL A 204 -10.90 -17.91 11.37
C VAL A 204 -12.24 -17.18 11.46
N ALA A 205 -12.92 -16.91 10.34
CA ALA A 205 -14.22 -16.27 10.35
C ALA A 205 -15.26 -17.08 11.15
N ALA A 206 -15.27 -18.40 10.99
CA ALA A 206 -16.15 -19.31 11.74
C ALA A 206 -15.87 -19.32 13.25
N GLU A 207 -14.62 -19.15 13.69
CA GLU A 207 -14.28 -18.95 15.12
C GLU A 207 -14.97 -17.71 15.73
N HIS A 208 -15.44 -16.78 14.88
CA HIS A 208 -16.10 -15.55 15.27
C HIS A 208 -17.56 -15.44 14.80
N ALA A 209 -18.18 -16.55 14.38
CA ALA A 209 -19.58 -16.56 13.94
C ALA A 209 -20.54 -15.98 15.00
N HIS A 210 -21.58 -15.29 14.52
CA HIS A 210 -22.68 -14.75 15.34
C HIS A 210 -22.31 -13.73 16.42
N ARG A 211 -21.08 -13.19 16.43
CA ARG A 211 -20.68 -12.11 17.34
C ARG A 211 -20.02 -10.95 16.59
N PRO A 212 -20.23 -9.69 17.02
CA PRO A 212 -19.48 -8.56 16.49
C PRO A 212 -17.98 -8.74 16.76
N VAL A 213 -17.17 -8.64 15.71
CA VAL A 213 -15.71 -8.68 15.78
C VAL A 213 -15.12 -7.62 14.85
N PRO A 214 -14.05 -6.89 15.25
CA PRO A 214 -13.31 -6.07 14.31
C PRO A 214 -12.75 -6.93 13.19
N VAL A 215 -13.13 -6.66 11.93
CA VAL A 215 -12.72 -7.52 10.81
C VAL A 215 -11.20 -7.61 10.65
N ARG A 216 -10.47 -6.56 11.08
CA ARG A 216 -9.02 -6.58 11.12
C ARG A 216 -8.45 -7.68 12.02
N GLN A 217 -9.10 -8.04 13.13
CA GLN A 217 -8.62 -9.12 14.00
C GLN A 217 -8.73 -10.48 13.30
N VAL A 218 -9.85 -10.73 12.62
CA VAL A 218 -10.05 -11.93 11.80
C VAL A 218 -9.03 -11.98 10.66
N ALA A 219 -8.86 -10.86 9.97
CA ALA A 219 -7.90 -10.73 8.88
C ALA A 219 -6.44 -10.93 9.34
N SER A 220 -6.02 -10.30 10.44
CA SER A 220 -4.64 -10.43 10.97
C SER A 220 -4.31 -11.88 11.32
N LEU A 221 -5.24 -12.61 11.96
CA LEU A 221 -5.00 -14.01 12.30
C LEU A 221 -5.00 -14.91 11.06
N ALA A 222 -5.94 -14.71 10.13
CA ALA A 222 -5.97 -15.45 8.86
C ALA A 222 -4.69 -15.22 8.04
N LEU A 223 -4.22 -13.97 7.96
CA LEU A 223 -2.97 -13.62 7.28
C LEU A 223 -1.74 -14.16 8.01
N THR A 224 -1.76 -14.25 9.35
CA THR A 224 -0.67 -14.86 10.11
C THR A 224 -0.55 -16.34 9.80
N ARG A 225 -1.66 -17.09 9.86
CA ARG A 225 -1.73 -18.51 9.48
C ARG A 225 -1.28 -18.73 8.03
N ALA A 226 -1.81 -17.91 7.12
CA ALA A 226 -1.46 -17.96 5.71
C ALA A 226 0.03 -17.69 5.47
N ALA A 227 0.60 -16.66 6.11
CA ALA A 227 1.99 -16.30 5.97
C ALA A 227 2.92 -17.40 6.51
N LEU A 228 2.61 -17.99 7.67
CA LEU A 228 3.39 -19.09 8.24
C LEU A 228 3.37 -20.34 7.35
N ALA A 229 2.17 -20.74 6.89
CA ALA A 229 2.02 -21.86 5.97
C ALA A 229 2.75 -21.60 4.64
N TRP A 230 2.59 -20.41 4.07
CA TRP A 230 3.25 -19.98 2.84
C TRP A 230 4.78 -20.03 2.95
N VAL A 231 5.34 -19.58 4.07
CA VAL A 231 6.79 -19.61 4.23
C VAL A 231 7.33 -21.00 4.59
N GLY A 232 6.46 -21.97 4.87
CA GLY A 232 6.80 -23.34 5.25
C GLY A 232 7.10 -23.53 6.74
N ILE A 233 6.61 -22.64 7.61
CA ILE A 233 6.77 -22.74 9.06
C ILE A 233 5.51 -23.34 9.68
N ARG A 234 5.69 -24.37 10.52
CA ARG A 234 4.62 -24.98 11.32
C ARG A 234 4.75 -24.53 12.77
N THR A 235 3.63 -24.10 13.36
CA THR A 235 3.54 -23.67 14.76
C THR A 235 2.23 -24.15 15.36
N GLU A 236 2.18 -24.21 16.68
CA GLU A 236 0.92 -24.51 17.39
C GLU A 236 -0.06 -23.32 17.31
N PRO A 237 -1.38 -23.55 17.36
CA PRO A 237 -2.37 -22.47 17.26
C PRO A 237 -2.22 -21.34 18.30
N ALA A 238 -1.66 -21.65 19.48
CA ALA A 238 -1.38 -20.62 20.50
C ALA A 238 -0.23 -19.70 20.09
N ASP A 239 0.80 -20.24 19.43
CA ASP A 239 1.94 -19.47 18.94
C ASP A 239 1.54 -18.59 17.75
N GLU A 240 0.67 -19.08 16.87
CA GLU A 240 0.09 -18.29 15.77
C GLU A 240 -0.59 -17.01 16.29
N ARG A 241 -1.38 -17.13 17.37
CA ARG A 241 -2.06 -15.97 17.98
C ARG A 241 -1.06 -15.02 18.63
N ALA A 242 -0.05 -15.54 19.33
CA ALA A 242 0.99 -14.72 19.94
C ALA A 242 1.81 -13.95 18.87
N LEU A 243 2.17 -14.62 17.78
CA LEU A 243 2.85 -14.00 16.64
C LEU A 243 1.98 -12.94 15.97
N CYS A 244 0.69 -13.23 15.77
CA CYS A 244 -0.28 -12.27 15.24
C CYS A 244 -0.31 -10.98 16.07
N GLU A 245 -0.39 -11.08 17.41
CA GLU A 245 -0.37 -9.92 18.31
C GLU A 245 0.95 -9.14 18.22
N ASP A 246 2.08 -9.84 18.12
CA ASP A 246 3.39 -9.21 18.02
C ASP A 246 3.55 -8.47 16.67
N PHE A 247 3.14 -9.07 15.55
CA PHE A 247 3.15 -8.42 14.24
C PHE A 247 2.25 -7.18 14.20
N ASP A 248 1.03 -7.29 14.72
CA ASP A 248 0.09 -6.17 14.84
C ASP A 248 0.68 -5.04 15.70
N ALA A 249 1.37 -5.37 16.80
CA ALA A 249 2.01 -4.40 17.68
C ALA A 249 3.17 -3.67 16.98
N MET A 250 3.99 -4.38 16.20
CA MET A 250 5.09 -3.76 15.44
C MET A 250 4.58 -2.71 14.44
N VAL A 251 3.43 -2.95 13.81
CA VAL A 251 2.85 -2.03 12.82
C VAL A 251 2.09 -0.90 13.51
N SER A 252 1.16 -1.22 14.41
CA SER A 252 0.26 -0.24 15.04
C SER A 252 0.97 0.73 15.99
N ARG A 253 2.15 0.36 16.51
CA ARG A 253 2.94 1.20 17.44
C ARG A 253 4.17 1.82 16.78
N ALA A 254 4.40 1.62 15.48
CA ALA A 254 5.57 2.16 14.78
C ALA A 254 5.69 3.69 14.89
N ALA A 255 4.57 4.39 14.74
CA ALA A 255 4.50 5.86 14.85
C ALA A 255 4.28 6.35 16.29
N ALA A 256 4.12 5.46 17.28
CA ALA A 256 3.93 5.84 18.67
C ALA A 256 5.23 6.39 19.28
N ILE A 257 5.10 7.30 20.25
CA ILE A 257 6.21 7.87 21.02
C ILE A 257 6.08 7.41 22.47
N GLY A 258 7.21 7.16 23.15
CA GLY A 258 7.24 6.86 24.59
C GLY A 258 6.96 5.38 24.94
N PRO A 259 6.33 5.10 26.10
CA PRO A 259 6.23 3.74 26.67
C PRO A 259 5.59 2.70 25.74
N LEU A 260 4.61 3.10 24.92
CA LEU A 260 3.95 2.21 23.97
C LEU A 260 4.90 1.75 22.85
N ASN A 261 5.79 2.63 22.40
CA ASN A 261 6.85 2.28 21.44
C ASN A 261 7.88 1.34 22.09
N TRP A 262 8.27 1.61 23.33
CA TRP A 262 9.22 0.78 24.07
C TRP A 262 8.70 -0.65 24.30
N ALA A 263 7.43 -0.79 24.69
CA ALA A 263 6.78 -2.09 24.84
C ALA A 263 6.75 -2.87 23.51
N ALA A 264 6.44 -2.20 22.39
CA ALA A 264 6.48 -2.82 21.08
C ALA A 264 7.90 -3.27 20.68
N ARG A 265 8.92 -2.48 21.02
CA ARG A 265 10.33 -2.86 20.80
C ARG A 265 10.77 -4.05 21.65
N LEU A 266 10.25 -4.17 22.88
CA LEU A 266 10.51 -5.35 23.71
C LEU A 266 9.87 -6.60 23.11
N ARG A 267 8.62 -6.52 22.65
CA ARG A 267 7.95 -7.61 21.93
C ARG A 267 8.73 -8.02 20.69
N ARG A 268 9.18 -7.04 19.90
CA ARG A 268 10.01 -7.29 18.73
C ARG A 268 11.26 -8.13 19.04
N ARG A 269 11.95 -7.88 20.16
CA ARG A 269 13.11 -8.70 20.56
C ARG A 269 12.76 -10.17 20.77
N ARG A 270 11.58 -10.46 21.32
CA ARG A 270 11.08 -11.84 21.45
C ARG A 270 10.83 -12.46 20.09
N THR A 271 10.15 -11.73 19.19
CA THR A 271 9.86 -12.23 17.84
C THR A 271 11.12 -12.41 16.99
N GLU A 272 12.14 -11.55 17.16
CA GLU A 272 13.45 -11.74 16.53
C GLU A 272 14.19 -12.97 17.08
N ALA A 273 14.13 -13.22 18.39
CA ALA A 273 14.73 -14.41 18.97
C ALA A 273 14.08 -15.69 18.42
N TRP A 274 12.75 -15.70 18.31
CA TRP A 274 11.99 -16.78 17.65
C TRP A 274 12.42 -16.95 16.19
N ALA A 275 12.48 -15.88 15.41
CA ALA A 275 12.88 -15.96 14.00
C ALA A 275 14.33 -16.45 13.81
N ARG A 276 15.24 -16.10 14.72
CA ARG A 276 16.62 -16.62 14.73
C ARG A 276 16.65 -18.12 14.99
N GLU A 277 15.84 -18.62 15.92
CA GLU A 277 15.69 -20.04 16.20
C GLU A 277 15.17 -20.80 14.98
N VAL A 278 14.12 -20.28 14.33
CA VAL A 278 13.60 -20.83 13.06
C VAL A 278 14.69 -20.90 11.99
N VAL A 279 15.42 -19.81 11.76
CA VAL A 279 16.53 -19.79 10.77
C VAL A 279 17.59 -20.82 11.10
N ARG A 280 17.96 -20.95 12.38
CA ARG A 280 18.97 -21.90 12.83
C ARG A 280 18.52 -23.34 12.61
N ASP A 281 17.27 -23.65 12.89
CA ASP A 281 16.74 -24.99 12.73
C ASP A 281 16.59 -25.37 11.27
N LEU A 282 16.14 -24.45 10.41
CA LEU A 282 16.11 -24.65 8.96
C LEU A 282 17.52 -24.95 8.42
N ARG A 283 18.54 -24.21 8.86
CA ARG A 283 19.95 -24.46 8.50
C ARG A 283 20.44 -25.83 8.97
N ARG A 284 20.08 -26.26 10.18
CA ARG A 284 20.45 -27.58 10.72
C ARG A 284 19.79 -28.72 9.95
N GLN A 285 18.54 -28.54 9.55
CA GLN A 285 17.76 -29.51 8.79
C GLN A 285 18.18 -29.55 7.31
N GLY A 286 18.88 -28.53 6.83
CA GLY A 286 19.23 -28.40 5.41
C GLY A 286 18.02 -28.11 4.52
N ASP A 287 16.92 -27.59 5.07
CA ASP A 287 15.73 -27.27 4.29
C ASP A 287 15.98 -26.07 3.39
N ARG A 288 15.96 -26.33 2.08
CA ARG A 288 16.08 -25.33 1.02
C ARG A 288 14.85 -25.30 0.10
N ALA A 289 13.84 -26.10 0.41
CA ALA A 289 12.64 -26.23 -0.41
C ALA A 289 11.60 -25.17 -0.04
N THR A 290 11.46 -24.86 1.25
CA THR A 290 10.53 -23.83 1.72
C THR A 290 11.03 -22.42 1.44
N VAL A 291 10.12 -21.44 1.39
CA VAL A 291 10.46 -20.01 1.24
C VAL A 291 11.38 -19.56 2.39
N ALA A 292 11.04 -19.92 3.64
CA ALA A 292 11.89 -19.65 4.79
C ALA A 292 13.24 -20.37 4.70
N GLY A 293 13.26 -21.61 4.20
CA GLY A 293 14.48 -22.38 3.96
C GLY A 293 15.41 -21.72 2.95
N ARG A 294 14.88 -21.28 1.79
CA ARG A 294 15.64 -20.53 0.78
C ARG A 294 16.22 -19.23 1.34
N LEU A 295 15.43 -18.49 2.13
CA LEU A 295 15.91 -17.29 2.81
C LEU A 295 17.04 -17.61 3.82
N ALA A 296 16.84 -18.64 4.66
CA ALA A 296 17.80 -19.04 5.69
C ALA A 296 19.15 -19.47 5.08
N HIS A 297 19.13 -20.05 3.88
CA HIS A 297 20.30 -20.53 3.14
C HIS A 297 20.79 -19.56 2.06
N HIS A 298 20.23 -18.35 1.98
CA HIS A 298 20.66 -17.37 1.00
C HIS A 298 22.10 -16.93 1.27
N THR A 299 22.86 -16.77 0.18
CA THR A 299 24.26 -16.35 0.22
C THR A 299 24.48 -15.03 -0.53
N GLU A 300 25.26 -14.15 0.08
CA GLU A 300 25.83 -12.95 -0.54
C GLU A 300 27.34 -13.11 -0.57
N ASP A 301 27.97 -12.85 -1.72
CA ASP A 301 29.43 -12.98 -1.89
C ASP A 301 29.99 -14.34 -1.43
N GLY A 302 29.23 -15.41 -1.68
CA GLY A 302 29.60 -16.78 -1.30
C GLY A 302 29.46 -17.11 0.19
N ARG A 303 28.92 -16.20 1.01
CA ARG A 303 28.71 -16.40 2.45
C ARG A 303 27.23 -16.35 2.79
N LEU A 304 26.81 -17.19 3.74
CA LEU A 304 25.46 -17.10 4.29
C LEU A 304 25.23 -15.74 4.93
N LEU A 305 23.99 -15.26 4.86
CA LEU A 305 23.56 -14.14 5.67
C LEU A 305 23.81 -14.43 7.16
N ASP A 306 24.14 -13.39 7.93
CA ASP A 306 24.15 -13.50 9.38
C ASP A 306 22.78 -13.99 9.88
N GLU A 307 22.77 -14.80 10.94
CA GLU A 307 21.54 -15.37 11.50
C GLU A 307 20.54 -14.27 11.90
N SER A 308 21.02 -13.16 12.47
CA SER A 308 20.16 -12.04 12.87
C SER A 308 19.56 -11.33 11.65
N VAL A 309 20.35 -11.16 10.58
CA VAL A 309 19.89 -10.53 9.33
C VAL A 309 18.86 -11.42 8.62
N ALA A 310 19.11 -12.72 8.51
CA ALA A 310 18.14 -13.67 7.94
C ALA A 310 16.84 -13.69 8.75
N ALA A 311 16.93 -13.64 10.09
CA ALA A 311 15.74 -13.54 10.94
C ALA A 311 14.96 -12.24 10.69
N ILE A 312 15.64 -11.10 10.56
CA ILE A 312 15.01 -9.81 10.22
C ILE A 312 14.30 -9.88 8.87
N GLU A 313 14.92 -10.49 7.85
CA GLU A 313 14.28 -10.61 6.53
C GLU A 313 13.09 -11.57 6.53
N LEU A 314 13.12 -12.63 7.33
CA LEU A 314 11.96 -13.49 7.53
C LEU A 314 10.80 -12.69 8.13
N LEU A 315 11.09 -11.87 9.15
CA LEU A 315 10.09 -10.96 9.71
C LEU A 315 9.62 -9.90 8.71
N ASN A 316 10.46 -9.51 7.74
CA ASN A 316 10.10 -8.62 6.65
C ASN A 316 9.25 -9.28 5.56
N LEU A 317 9.05 -10.61 5.58
CA LEU A 317 8.02 -11.30 4.80
C LEU A 317 6.71 -11.43 5.59
N LEU A 318 6.81 -11.85 6.86
CA LEU A 318 5.65 -12.16 7.70
C LEU A 318 4.89 -10.89 8.13
N ARG A 319 5.58 -9.92 8.74
CA ARG A 319 4.95 -8.71 9.31
C ARG A 319 4.17 -7.89 8.27
N PRO A 320 4.71 -7.54 7.09
CA PRO A 320 3.92 -6.77 6.11
C PRO A 320 2.76 -7.55 5.51
N THR A 321 2.83 -8.89 5.46
CA THR A 321 1.70 -9.73 5.05
C THR A 321 0.53 -9.57 6.03
N VAL A 322 0.80 -9.64 7.34
CA VAL A 322 -0.22 -9.40 8.37
C VAL A 322 -0.74 -7.96 8.33
N ALA A 323 0.11 -6.99 8.00
CA ALA A 323 -0.28 -5.59 7.88
C ALA A 323 -1.35 -5.33 6.79
N VAL A 324 -1.50 -6.23 5.81
CA VAL A 324 -2.58 -6.18 4.79
C VAL A 324 -3.97 -6.24 5.42
N ALA A 325 -4.11 -6.75 6.65
CA ALA A 325 -5.36 -6.75 7.41
C ALA A 325 -6.02 -5.37 7.50
N ARG A 326 -5.22 -4.29 7.44
CA ARG A 326 -5.73 -2.92 7.43
C ARG A 326 -6.40 -2.55 6.11
N PHE A 327 -5.81 -2.93 4.98
CA PHE A 327 -6.49 -2.78 3.69
C PHE A 327 -7.73 -3.65 3.61
N ILE A 328 -7.74 -4.85 4.23
CA ILE A 328 -8.95 -5.68 4.32
C ILE A 328 -10.05 -4.95 5.10
N ALA A 329 -9.74 -4.30 6.22
CA ALA A 329 -10.72 -3.48 6.94
C ALA A 329 -11.27 -2.34 6.07
N PHE A 330 -10.42 -1.69 5.26
CA PHE A 330 -10.88 -0.69 4.29
C PHE A 330 -11.65 -1.29 3.12
N ALA A 331 -11.38 -2.53 2.71
CA ALA A 331 -12.17 -3.23 1.70
C ALA A 331 -13.60 -3.46 2.17
N VAL A 332 -13.79 -3.94 3.40
CA VAL A 332 -15.13 -4.12 4.00
C VAL A 332 -15.84 -2.77 4.13
N HIS A 333 -15.13 -1.73 4.57
CA HIS A 333 -15.66 -0.37 4.64
C HIS A 333 -16.12 0.14 3.26
N ALA A 334 -15.30 -0.03 2.22
CA ALA A 334 -15.60 0.39 0.87
C ALA A 334 -16.81 -0.35 0.29
N LEU A 335 -16.87 -1.69 0.44
CA LEU A 335 -18.01 -2.50 -0.01
C LEU A 335 -19.31 -2.09 0.70
N HIS A 336 -19.23 -1.77 2.00
CA HIS A 336 -20.39 -1.31 2.77
C HIS A 336 -20.86 0.09 2.33
N ARG A 337 -19.94 1.00 2.03
CA ARG A 337 -20.26 2.38 1.61
C ARG A 337 -20.63 2.50 0.13
N HIS A 338 -20.23 1.54 -0.69
CA HIS A 338 -20.42 1.54 -2.14
C HIS A 338 -20.98 0.19 -2.63
N PRO A 339 -22.26 -0.12 -2.32
CA PRO A 339 -22.86 -1.43 -2.59
C PRO A 339 -22.89 -1.78 -4.09
N ASP A 340 -22.90 -0.79 -4.99
CA ASP A 340 -22.86 -1.02 -6.44
C ASP A 340 -21.60 -1.77 -6.87
N TRP A 341 -20.43 -1.46 -6.27
CA TRP A 341 -19.20 -2.20 -6.54
C TRP A 341 -19.24 -3.61 -5.97
N ALA A 342 -19.87 -3.81 -4.82
CA ALA A 342 -20.09 -5.15 -4.27
C ALA A 342 -20.95 -6.01 -5.21
N SER A 343 -21.98 -5.41 -5.83
CA SER A 343 -22.83 -6.08 -6.83
C SER A 343 -22.07 -6.43 -8.12
N GLN A 344 -21.22 -5.54 -8.63
CA GLN A 344 -20.41 -5.82 -9.83
C GLN A 344 -19.41 -6.97 -9.60
N ILE A 345 -18.72 -6.96 -8.45
CA ILE A 345 -17.79 -8.04 -8.07
C ILE A 345 -18.53 -9.36 -7.91
N ARG A 346 -19.71 -9.36 -7.27
CA ARG A 346 -20.57 -10.55 -7.15
C ARG A 346 -21.05 -11.07 -8.51
N GLY A 347 -21.26 -10.17 -9.47
CA GLY A 347 -21.57 -10.49 -10.86
C GLY A 347 -20.42 -11.17 -11.61
N GLY A 348 -19.23 -11.28 -11.00
CA GLY A 348 -18.11 -12.04 -11.53
C GLY A 348 -17.26 -11.29 -12.55
N GLU A 349 -17.32 -9.95 -12.58
CA GLU A 349 -16.48 -9.13 -13.47
C GLU A 349 -15.05 -9.04 -12.91
N PRO A 350 -14.04 -9.76 -13.47
CA PRO A 350 -12.72 -9.85 -12.83
C PRO A 350 -11.97 -8.51 -12.83
N ALA A 351 -12.22 -7.69 -13.86
CA ALA A 351 -11.67 -6.34 -13.95
C ALA A 351 -12.17 -5.46 -12.79
N ALA A 352 -13.47 -5.50 -12.48
CA ALA A 352 -14.05 -4.74 -11.38
C ALA A 352 -13.43 -5.12 -10.03
N THR A 353 -13.17 -6.41 -9.79
CA THR A 353 -12.48 -6.87 -8.57
C THR A 353 -11.07 -6.30 -8.46
N ARG A 354 -10.28 -6.38 -9.53
CA ARG A 354 -8.91 -5.85 -9.52
C ARG A 354 -8.89 -4.33 -9.37
N TRP A 355 -9.73 -3.62 -10.13
CA TRP A 355 -9.88 -2.17 -10.02
C TRP A 355 -10.26 -1.73 -8.62
N THR A 356 -11.15 -2.48 -7.96
CA THR A 356 -11.55 -2.18 -6.58
C THR A 356 -10.39 -2.40 -5.61
N ALA A 357 -9.60 -3.47 -5.79
CA ALA A 357 -8.40 -3.71 -4.98
C ALA A 357 -7.37 -2.57 -5.13
N ASP A 358 -7.10 -2.11 -6.35
CA ASP A 358 -6.16 -1.02 -6.60
C ASP A 358 -6.69 0.34 -6.09
N GLU A 359 -8.00 0.60 -6.19
CA GLU A 359 -8.62 1.81 -5.62
C GLU A 359 -8.62 1.79 -4.09
N ILE A 360 -8.80 0.63 -3.46
CA ILE A 360 -8.63 0.50 -1.99
C ILE A 360 -7.20 0.89 -1.60
N ARG A 361 -6.19 0.44 -2.34
CA ARG A 361 -4.78 0.75 -2.05
C ARG A 361 -4.49 2.24 -2.19
N ARG A 362 -4.98 2.88 -3.26
CA ARG A 362 -4.81 4.32 -3.53
C ARG A 362 -5.56 5.19 -2.51
N PHE A 363 -6.84 4.91 -2.30
CA PHE A 363 -7.73 5.77 -1.53
C PHE A 363 -7.50 5.66 -0.01
N SER A 364 -7.06 4.49 0.45
CA SER A 364 -6.96 4.23 1.88
C SER A 364 -5.66 4.77 2.49
N PRO A 365 -5.72 5.43 3.65
CA PRO A 365 -4.52 5.86 4.38
C PRO A 365 -3.76 4.64 4.96
N PHE A 366 -2.53 4.39 4.49
CA PHE A 366 -1.68 3.30 4.99
C PHE A 366 -0.27 3.76 5.39
N PHE A 367 0.69 3.88 4.48
CA PHE A 367 1.95 4.57 4.76
C PHE A 367 1.80 6.06 4.44
N PRO A 368 2.07 6.97 5.40
CA PRO A 368 1.85 8.39 5.18
C PRO A 368 2.89 8.98 4.23
N MET A 369 4.17 8.75 4.52
CA MET A 369 5.29 9.37 3.81
C MET A 369 6.52 8.45 3.85
N ILE A 370 7.44 8.64 2.91
CA ILE A 370 8.78 8.03 2.92
C ILE A 370 9.86 9.11 2.93
N GLY A 371 10.99 8.82 3.59
CA GLY A 371 12.14 9.74 3.67
C GLY A 371 13.30 9.31 2.79
N GLY A 372 14.11 10.29 2.39
CA GLY A 372 15.39 10.08 1.71
C GLY A 372 16.37 11.23 1.97
N ILE A 373 17.67 10.92 1.99
CA ILE A 373 18.75 11.92 2.02
C ILE A 373 19.34 12.02 0.61
N ALA A 374 19.28 13.20 -0.01
CA ALA A 374 19.78 13.39 -1.37
C ALA A 374 21.27 13.00 -1.47
N THR A 375 21.62 12.05 -2.33
CA THR A 375 23.01 11.59 -2.52
C THR A 375 23.81 12.48 -3.47
N ARG A 376 23.09 13.25 -4.29
CA ARG A 376 23.59 14.19 -5.29
C ARG A 376 22.64 15.39 -5.36
N PRO A 377 23.00 16.47 -6.06
CA PRO A 377 22.04 17.53 -6.36
C PRO A 377 20.83 16.98 -7.14
N ILE A 378 19.63 17.42 -6.77
CA ILE A 378 18.35 16.98 -7.33
C ILE A 378 17.55 18.21 -7.75
N GLU A 379 16.94 18.16 -8.93
CA GLU A 379 15.93 19.15 -9.32
C GLU A 379 14.55 18.63 -8.90
N LEU A 380 13.78 19.48 -8.21
CA LEU A 380 12.43 19.18 -7.75
C LEU A 380 11.59 20.45 -7.75
N HIS A 381 10.48 20.46 -8.50
CA HIS A 381 9.57 21.58 -8.70
C HIS A 381 10.30 22.87 -9.09
N GLY A 382 11.27 22.74 -10.02
CA GLY A 382 12.08 23.85 -10.51
C GLY A 382 13.07 24.43 -9.50
N ALA A 383 13.30 23.76 -8.37
CA ALA A 383 14.30 24.11 -7.37
C ALA A 383 15.39 23.04 -7.27
N ARG A 384 16.63 23.51 -7.08
CA ARG A 384 17.78 22.63 -6.91
C ARG A 384 18.01 22.34 -5.44
N LEU A 385 17.82 21.07 -5.07
CA LEU A 385 18.17 20.53 -3.76
C LEU A 385 19.64 20.12 -3.74
N ALA A 386 20.36 20.49 -2.68
CA ALA A 386 21.75 20.12 -2.48
C ALA A 386 21.88 18.67 -1.98
N GLN A 387 23.04 18.07 -2.25
CA GLN A 387 23.43 16.80 -1.63
C GLN A 387 23.37 16.92 -0.09
N GLY A 388 22.92 15.84 0.57
CA GLY A 388 22.77 15.77 2.03
C GLY A 388 21.44 16.35 2.55
N GLN A 389 20.63 16.98 1.70
CA GLN A 389 19.32 17.47 2.13
C GLN A 389 18.35 16.33 2.41
N TRP A 390 17.58 16.48 3.51
CA TRP A 390 16.52 15.55 3.87
C TRP A 390 15.24 15.91 3.13
N VAL A 391 14.68 14.93 2.45
CA VAL A 391 13.45 15.08 1.67
C VAL A 391 12.46 14.00 2.11
N MET A 392 11.17 14.34 2.13
CA MET A 392 10.07 13.42 2.37
C MET A 392 9.08 13.48 1.22
N LEU A 393 8.68 12.32 0.71
CA LEU A 393 7.57 12.16 -0.23
C LEU A 393 6.29 11.84 0.55
N ASP A 394 5.26 12.66 0.40
CA ASP A 394 3.92 12.39 0.90
C ASP A 394 3.21 11.39 -0.01
N LEU A 395 3.11 10.13 0.42
CA LEU A 395 2.48 9.06 -0.36
C LEU A 395 0.97 9.27 -0.43
N TYR A 396 0.34 9.56 0.71
CA TYR A 396 -1.10 9.78 0.78
C TYR A 396 -1.53 11.00 -0.04
N GLY A 397 -0.82 12.11 0.11
CA GLY A 397 -1.03 13.33 -0.66
C GLY A 397 -0.76 13.16 -2.16
N THR A 398 0.16 12.27 -2.56
CA THR A 398 0.42 11.93 -3.96
C THR A 398 -0.72 11.09 -4.55
N ASP A 399 -1.17 10.06 -3.83
CA ASP A 399 -2.33 9.25 -4.22
C ASP A 399 -3.66 10.03 -4.21
N HIS A 400 -3.68 11.22 -3.61
CA HIS A 400 -4.80 12.17 -3.61
C HIS A 400 -4.50 13.47 -4.39
N SER A 401 -3.46 13.49 -5.23
CA SER A 401 -3.15 14.66 -6.06
C SER A 401 -4.08 14.72 -7.28
N ALA A 402 -4.67 15.89 -7.52
CA ALA A 402 -5.47 16.16 -8.71
C ALA A 402 -4.64 16.18 -10.01
N GLU A 403 -3.31 16.27 -9.89
CA GLU A 403 -2.36 16.11 -11.01
C GLU A 403 -2.39 14.68 -11.57
N LEU A 404 -2.48 13.68 -10.69
CA LEU A 404 -2.41 12.26 -11.05
C LEU A 404 -3.78 11.61 -11.19
N TRP A 405 -4.77 12.09 -10.43
CA TRP A 405 -6.05 11.41 -10.28
C TRP A 405 -7.21 12.37 -10.47
N GLU A 406 -8.10 12.07 -11.42
CA GLU A 406 -9.35 12.81 -11.58
C GLU A 406 -10.26 12.59 -10.34
N ARG A 407 -10.70 13.67 -9.70
CA ARG A 407 -11.52 13.62 -8.46
C ARG A 407 -10.89 12.68 -7.43
N PRO A 408 -9.69 13.02 -6.91
CA PRO A 408 -8.88 12.12 -6.08
C PRO A 408 -9.57 11.66 -4.79
N ASP A 409 -10.44 12.52 -4.24
CA ASP A 409 -11.18 12.30 -3.00
C ASP A 409 -12.47 11.48 -3.18
N VAL A 410 -12.74 10.98 -4.40
CA VAL A 410 -13.88 10.09 -4.70
C VAL A 410 -13.38 8.67 -4.91
N PHE A 411 -13.91 7.73 -4.13
CA PHE A 411 -13.71 6.30 -4.33
C PHE A 411 -14.39 5.86 -5.63
N ASN A 412 -13.59 5.59 -6.66
CA ASN A 412 -14.05 5.21 -7.99
C ASN A 412 -13.09 4.18 -8.62
N PRO A 413 -13.29 2.88 -8.35
CA PRO A 413 -12.58 1.78 -9.01
C PRO A 413 -12.50 1.90 -10.53
N GLY A 414 -13.56 2.39 -11.21
CA GLY A 414 -13.59 2.51 -12.67
C GLY A 414 -12.46 3.34 -13.29
N ARG A 415 -11.75 4.17 -12.50
CA ARG A 415 -10.55 4.90 -12.97
C ARG A 415 -9.42 3.98 -13.44
N PHE A 416 -9.35 2.76 -12.92
CA PHE A 416 -8.34 1.77 -13.29
C PHE A 416 -8.63 1.05 -14.62
N ALA A 417 -9.73 1.40 -15.30
CA ALA A 417 -9.92 1.02 -16.70
C ALA A 417 -8.81 1.58 -17.61
N THR A 418 -8.22 2.72 -17.22
CA THR A 418 -7.13 3.37 -17.98
C THR A 418 -5.89 3.67 -17.14
N ALA A 419 -6.04 3.82 -15.82
CA ALA A 419 -4.90 4.09 -14.94
C ALA A 419 -4.02 2.86 -14.72
N SER A 420 -2.70 3.06 -14.69
CA SER A 420 -1.76 2.01 -14.32
C SER A 420 -1.78 1.78 -12.80
N PRO A 421 -1.81 0.52 -12.32
CA PRO A 421 -1.63 0.20 -10.90
C PRO A 421 -0.31 0.71 -10.34
N MET A 422 0.72 0.87 -11.18
CA MET A 422 2.04 1.38 -10.77
C MET A 422 2.03 2.87 -10.42
N THR A 423 0.99 3.61 -10.83
CA THR A 423 0.75 5.00 -10.45
C THR A 423 0.38 5.12 -8.96
N VAL A 424 -0.17 4.06 -8.36
CA VAL A 424 -0.43 4.01 -6.92
C VAL A 424 0.90 3.98 -6.16
N VAL A 425 1.07 4.89 -5.21
CA VAL A 425 2.32 5.05 -4.45
C VAL A 425 2.24 4.63 -2.98
N ALA A 426 1.07 4.18 -2.52
CA ALA A 426 0.82 3.72 -1.15
C ALA A 426 1.83 2.69 -0.59
N GLN A 427 2.54 1.99 -1.48
CA GLN A 427 3.56 0.99 -1.15
C GLN A 427 4.94 1.31 -1.74
N GLY A 428 5.22 2.59 -1.98
CA GLY A 428 6.50 3.09 -2.49
C GLY A 428 6.48 3.39 -3.99
N VAL A 429 7.62 3.85 -4.49
CA VAL A 429 7.79 4.40 -5.84
C VAL A 429 9.05 3.85 -6.52
N GLY A 430 9.12 3.99 -7.84
CA GLY A 430 10.25 3.56 -8.65
C GLY A 430 10.17 2.09 -9.07
N ASP A 431 11.25 1.63 -9.70
CA ASP A 431 11.40 0.24 -10.13
C ASP A 431 11.46 -0.73 -8.94
N PRO A 432 10.77 -1.87 -8.97
CA PRO A 432 10.77 -2.83 -7.86
C PRO A 432 12.14 -3.37 -7.46
N LEU A 433 13.10 -3.49 -8.38
CA LEU A 433 14.43 -4.04 -8.12
C LEU A 433 15.44 -2.93 -7.79
N ALA A 434 15.47 -1.87 -8.61
CA ALA A 434 16.47 -0.81 -8.48
C ALA A 434 16.10 0.25 -7.42
N ALA A 435 14.82 0.39 -7.06
CA ALA A 435 14.37 1.29 -6.00
C ALA A 435 13.83 0.52 -4.78
N HIS A 436 13.41 1.27 -3.76
CA HIS A 436 12.87 0.69 -2.52
C HIS A 436 11.35 0.47 -2.55
N ARG A 437 10.74 0.38 -3.74
CA ARG A 437 9.31 0.03 -3.88
C ARG A 437 9.02 -1.32 -3.22
N CYS A 438 7.88 -1.46 -2.54
CA CYS A 438 7.58 -2.66 -1.76
C CYS A 438 7.63 -3.94 -2.62
N PRO A 439 8.39 -4.97 -2.25
CA PRO A 439 8.41 -6.22 -3.02
C PRO A 439 7.07 -6.96 -2.94
N GLY A 440 6.36 -6.86 -1.81
CA GLY A 440 5.05 -7.49 -1.57
C GLY A 440 3.86 -6.71 -2.13
N GLU A 441 4.07 -5.73 -3.01
CA GLU A 441 2.99 -4.91 -3.56
C GLU A 441 1.97 -5.76 -4.34
N GLN A 442 2.43 -6.62 -5.24
CA GLN A 442 1.53 -7.48 -6.03
C GLN A 442 0.84 -8.52 -5.13
N ALA A 443 1.56 -9.10 -4.16
CA ALA A 443 0.96 -9.98 -3.16
C ALA A 443 -0.16 -9.29 -2.37
N THR A 444 0.01 -8.01 -2.03
CA THR A 444 -1.03 -7.20 -1.36
C THR A 444 -2.26 -7.05 -2.23
N ALA A 445 -2.08 -6.73 -3.52
CA ALA A 445 -3.18 -6.58 -4.45
C ALA A 445 -3.92 -7.91 -4.68
N ASP A 446 -3.20 -9.03 -4.78
CA ASP A 446 -3.78 -10.37 -4.97
C ASP A 446 -4.54 -10.84 -3.71
N LEU A 447 -4.03 -10.54 -2.51
CA LEU A 447 -4.74 -10.76 -1.25
C LEU A 447 -6.02 -9.92 -1.14
N LEU A 448 -6.01 -8.69 -1.64
CA LEU A 448 -7.22 -7.85 -1.68
C LEU A 448 -8.24 -8.38 -2.68
N VAL A 449 -7.82 -8.84 -3.85
CA VAL A 449 -8.70 -9.52 -4.81
C VAL A 449 -9.34 -10.75 -4.15
N ALA A 450 -8.54 -11.61 -3.51
CA ALA A 450 -9.05 -12.78 -2.80
C ALA A 450 -10.02 -12.40 -1.67
N THR A 451 -9.71 -11.34 -0.92
CA THR A 451 -10.60 -10.81 0.12
C THR A 451 -11.94 -10.35 -0.45
N LEU A 452 -11.92 -9.56 -1.53
CA LEU A 452 -13.14 -9.05 -2.17
C LEU A 452 -14.03 -10.20 -2.67
N GLU A 453 -13.44 -11.23 -3.27
CA GLU A 453 -14.17 -12.44 -3.68
C GLU A 453 -14.76 -13.18 -2.48
N LEU A 454 -13.96 -13.44 -1.43
CA LEU A 454 -14.43 -14.11 -0.21
C LEU A 454 -15.57 -13.35 0.47
N LEU A 455 -15.54 -12.01 0.48
CA LEU A 455 -16.58 -11.17 1.06
C LEU A 455 -17.85 -11.09 0.20
N THR A 456 -17.74 -11.23 -1.12
CA THR A 456 -18.89 -11.02 -2.03
C THR A 456 -19.52 -12.31 -2.53
N GLN A 457 -18.77 -13.42 -2.51
CA GLN A 457 -19.16 -14.74 -2.99
C GLN A 457 -19.16 -15.80 -1.88
N GLY A 458 -18.57 -15.51 -0.71
CA GLY A 458 -18.58 -16.39 0.46
C GLY A 458 -19.84 -16.23 1.33
N PRO A 459 -19.82 -16.79 2.55
CA PRO A 459 -20.91 -16.66 3.52
C PRO A 459 -21.28 -15.21 3.79
N GLU A 460 -22.57 -14.95 4.01
CA GLU A 460 -23.05 -13.61 4.33
C GLU A 460 -22.46 -13.11 5.64
N TYR A 461 -22.20 -11.81 5.70
CA TYR A 461 -21.85 -11.10 6.92
C TYR A 461 -22.64 -9.79 7.00
N ALA A 462 -22.87 -9.32 8.22
CA ALA A 462 -23.52 -8.06 8.50
C ALA A 462 -22.53 -7.04 9.08
N VAL A 463 -22.76 -5.76 8.79
CA VAL A 463 -22.08 -4.64 9.43
C VAL A 463 -23.07 -4.03 10.43
N PRO A 464 -22.88 -4.20 11.76
CA PRO A 464 -23.76 -3.59 12.75
C PRO A 464 -23.62 -2.06 12.73
N GLU A 465 -24.61 -1.36 13.30
CA GLU A 465 -24.55 0.09 13.48
C GLU A 465 -23.31 0.46 14.30
N GLN A 466 -22.50 1.36 13.75
CA GLN A 466 -21.20 1.76 14.31
C GLN A 466 -20.70 3.06 13.65
N ASP A 467 -19.73 3.71 14.27
CA ASP A 467 -19.03 4.86 13.69
C ASP A 467 -17.96 4.43 12.66
N LEU A 468 -18.30 4.64 11.39
CA LEU A 468 -17.46 4.33 10.24
C LEU A 468 -16.57 5.49 9.78
N ARG A 469 -16.47 6.59 10.54
CA ARG A 469 -15.55 7.68 10.21
C ARG A 469 -14.11 7.20 10.32
N ILE A 470 -13.23 7.71 9.46
CA ILE A 470 -11.80 7.39 9.46
C ILE A 470 -11.04 8.66 9.81
N SER A 471 -10.40 8.68 10.98
CA SER A 471 -9.54 9.80 11.38
C SER A 471 -8.18 9.71 10.70
N LEU A 472 -7.91 10.66 9.81
CA LEU A 472 -6.61 10.84 9.16
C LEU A 472 -5.51 11.38 10.09
N ARG A 473 -5.84 11.68 11.35
CA ARG A 473 -4.86 12.10 12.37
C ARG A 473 -4.17 10.92 13.05
N ARG A 474 -4.77 9.73 13.03
CA ARG A 474 -4.23 8.53 13.65
C ARG A 474 -3.29 7.82 12.69
N LEU A 475 -2.08 7.50 13.14
CA LEU A 475 -1.10 6.71 12.37
C LEU A 475 -0.88 5.34 13.04
N PRO A 476 -1.21 4.21 12.40
CA PRO A 476 -1.94 4.12 11.13
C PRO A 476 -3.46 4.41 11.32
N ALA A 477 -4.20 4.76 10.26
CA ALA A 477 -5.62 5.17 10.34
C ALA A 477 -6.62 3.99 10.27
N GLU A 478 -7.68 3.99 11.07
CA GLU A 478 -8.71 2.94 11.15
C GLU A 478 -10.09 3.60 11.21
N PRO A 479 -11.18 2.91 10.84
CA PRO A 479 -12.53 3.30 11.26
C PRO A 479 -12.62 3.43 12.79
N GLU A 480 -13.35 4.42 13.31
CA GLU A 480 -13.41 4.73 14.76
C GLU A 480 -13.81 3.51 15.60
N ASP A 481 -14.87 2.80 15.21
CA ASP A 481 -15.33 1.58 15.88
C ASP A 481 -14.63 0.30 15.38
N ARG A 482 -13.53 0.44 14.63
CA ARG A 482 -12.65 -0.64 14.14
C ARG A 482 -13.28 -1.60 13.12
N MET A 483 -14.31 -1.16 12.41
CA MET A 483 -15.00 -1.94 11.36
C MET A 483 -15.47 -3.31 11.87
N LEU A 484 -16.44 -3.28 12.78
CA LEU A 484 -17.10 -4.48 13.28
C LEU A 484 -17.88 -5.16 12.16
N VAL A 485 -17.82 -6.48 12.13
CA VAL A 485 -18.63 -7.36 11.29
C VAL A 485 -19.21 -8.49 12.14
N VAL A 486 -20.31 -9.07 11.69
CA VAL A 486 -20.91 -10.30 12.23
C VAL A 486 -20.98 -11.30 11.09
N PHE A 487 -20.18 -12.36 11.17
CA PHE A 487 -20.21 -13.43 10.17
C PHE A 487 -21.42 -14.35 10.39
N GLY A 488 -22.02 -14.81 9.29
CA GLY A 488 -22.90 -15.97 9.28
C GLY A 488 -22.18 -17.22 9.76
N GLY A 489 -22.95 -18.20 10.24
CA GLY A 489 -22.44 -19.48 10.72
C GLY A 489 -22.08 -20.46 9.62
#